data_AF-A0A1G3D074-F1
#
_entry.id   AF-A0A1G3D074-F1
#
_cell.length_a   1.000
_cell.length_b   1.000
_cell.length_c   1.000
_cell.angle_alpha   90.00
_cell.angle_beta   90.00
_cell.angle_gamma   90.00
#
_symmetry.space_group_name_H-M   'P 1'
#
loop_
_entity.id
_entity.type
_entity.pdbx_description
1 polymer ?
#
loop_
_entity_poly.entity_id
_entity_poly.type
_entity_poly.pdbx_seq_one_letter_code
_entity_poly.pdbx_strand_id
1 'polypeptide(L)'
;MKDINWVTCPACKKTKENVPNGVVTLKGDFLKQHKQEILNLIHNEDARSKNYNPLKRIMKINEKGGEIEILTTSAKLAQRIGSILFKAYSGEVEYKKHENAKFMRVEWKR
;
A
#
# COMPACT_ATOMS: atom_id res chain seq x y z
N MET A 1 12.55 -12.71 39.21
CA MET A 1 12.88 -12.19 37.86
C MET A 1 11.67 -12.51 36.98
N LYS A 2 11.11 -11.56 36.22
CA LYS A 2 9.96 -11.86 35.34
C LYS A 2 10.50 -12.41 34.02
N ASP A 3 9.97 -13.55 33.57
CA ASP A 3 10.27 -14.09 32.24
C ASP A 3 9.76 -13.14 31.15
N ILE A 4 10.64 -12.80 30.21
CA ILE A 4 10.32 -11.96 29.06
C ILE A 4 10.00 -12.88 27.88
N ASN A 5 8.76 -12.81 27.37
CA ASN A 5 8.36 -13.54 26.18
C ASN A 5 8.37 -12.62 24.95
N TRP A 6 9.26 -12.89 24.00
CA TRP A 6 9.36 -12.12 22.76
C TRP A 6 8.33 -12.60 21.74
N VAL A 7 7.57 -11.66 21.18
CA VAL A 7 6.57 -11.96 20.15
C VAL A 7 6.90 -11.24 18.84
N THR A 8 6.63 -11.89 17.71
CA THR A 8 6.79 -11.25 16.40
C THR A 8 5.64 -10.26 16.16
N CYS A 9 5.98 -9.04 15.73
CA CYS A 9 4.96 -8.03 15.45
C CYS A 9 4.00 -8.47 14.32
N PRO A 10 2.69 -8.17 14.38
CA PRO A 10 1.73 -8.63 13.36
C PRO A 10 2.08 -8.19 11.93
N ALA A 11 2.58 -6.97 11.75
CA ALA A 11 3.02 -6.48 10.44
C ALA A 11 4.26 -7.22 9.93
N CYS A 12 5.17 -7.59 10.85
CA CYS A 12 6.38 -8.37 10.58
C CYS A 12 6.00 -9.76 10.09
N LYS A 13 5.08 -10.42 10.79
CA LYS A 13 4.52 -11.72 10.39
C LYS A 13 3.93 -11.68 8.98
N LYS A 14 3.02 -10.73 8.70
CA LYS A 14 2.41 -10.58 7.36
C LYS A 14 3.44 -10.34 6.25
N THR A 15 4.45 -9.52 6.53
CA THR A 15 5.52 -9.22 5.57
C THR A 15 6.32 -10.49 5.25
N LYS A 16 6.66 -11.27 6.27
CA LYS A 16 7.39 -12.54 6.13
C LYS A 16 6.57 -13.59 5.37
N GLU A 17 5.28 -13.69 5.66
CA GLU A 17 4.37 -14.67 5.07
C GLU A 17 3.75 -14.20 3.72
N ASN A 18 4.08 -12.99 3.27
CA ASN A 18 3.55 -12.38 2.04
C ASN A 18 2.01 -12.35 1.95
N VAL A 19 1.35 -12.06 3.08
CA VAL A 19 -0.12 -12.01 3.19
C VAL A 19 -0.60 -10.56 3.37
N PRO A 20 -0.83 -9.81 2.27
CA PRO A 20 -1.23 -8.42 2.34
C PRO A 20 -2.69 -8.26 2.77
N ASN A 21 -2.99 -7.12 3.37
CA ASN A 21 -4.37 -6.66 3.62
C ASN A 21 -4.77 -5.53 2.68
N GLY A 22 -3.90 -5.11 1.79
CA GLY A 22 -4.25 -4.17 0.74
C GLY A 22 -3.32 -4.30 -0.44
N VAL A 23 -3.89 -4.18 -1.64
CA VAL A 23 -3.15 -4.18 -2.91
C VAL A 23 -3.53 -2.93 -3.66
N VAL A 24 -2.53 -2.21 -4.17
CA VAL A 24 -2.72 -1.06 -5.06
C VAL A 24 -2.04 -1.37 -6.38
N THR A 25 -2.78 -1.27 -7.48
CA THR A 25 -2.23 -1.38 -8.84
C THR A 25 -2.26 -0.02 -9.51
N LEU A 26 -1.11 0.42 -10.01
CA LEU A 26 -0.94 1.66 -10.77
C LEU A 26 -0.66 1.30 -12.23
N LYS A 27 -1.37 1.94 -13.17
CA LYS A 27 -1.21 1.69 -14.61
C LYS A 27 -1.49 2.93 -15.45
N GLY A 28 -1.10 2.88 -16.71
CA GLY A 28 -1.34 3.93 -17.71
C GLY A 28 -0.06 4.69 -18.13
N ASP A 29 -0.18 5.54 -19.15
CA ASP A 29 0.99 6.21 -19.74
C ASP A 29 1.52 7.35 -18.88
N PHE A 30 0.66 7.99 -18.08
CA PHE A 30 1.10 9.02 -17.14
C PHE A 30 2.04 8.41 -16.09
N LEU A 31 1.77 7.18 -15.64
CA LEU A 31 2.65 6.47 -14.72
C LEU A 31 4.06 6.31 -15.28
N LYS A 32 4.20 6.02 -16.59
CA LYS A 32 5.52 5.82 -17.22
C LYS A 32 6.35 7.10 -17.19
N GLN A 33 5.71 8.26 -17.38
CA GLN A 33 6.36 9.57 -17.41
C GLN A 33 6.65 10.12 -16.00
N HIS A 34 5.77 9.86 -15.03
CA HIS A 34 5.83 10.45 -13.68
C HIS A 34 6.13 9.43 -12.56
N LYS A 35 6.65 8.26 -12.92
CA LYS A 35 6.88 7.13 -12.00
C LYS A 35 7.59 7.54 -10.71
N GLN A 36 8.71 8.28 -10.83
CA GLN A 36 9.52 8.61 -9.66
C GLN A 36 8.77 9.52 -8.69
N GLU A 37 8.05 10.52 -9.20
CA GLU A 37 7.24 11.44 -8.39
C GLU A 37 6.11 10.71 -7.68
N ILE A 38 5.43 9.81 -8.40
CA ILE A 38 4.36 8.97 -7.86
C ILE A 38 4.90 8.08 -6.73
N LEU A 39 6.03 7.40 -6.94
CA LEU A 39 6.65 6.56 -5.91
C LEU A 39 7.11 7.38 -4.70
N ASN A 40 7.66 8.58 -4.92
CA ASN A 40 8.05 9.49 -3.83
C ASN A 40 6.83 9.90 -2.99
N LEU A 41 5.71 10.27 -3.62
CA LEU A 41 4.46 10.59 -2.93
C LEU A 41 3.97 9.41 -2.08
N ILE A 42 4.03 8.19 -2.62
CA ILE A 42 3.61 6.96 -1.94
C ILE A 42 4.51 6.63 -0.75
N HIS A 43 5.84 6.74 -0.91
CA HIS A 43 6.80 6.53 0.18
C HIS A 43 6.62 7.55 1.31
N ASN A 44 6.32 8.81 0.97
CA ASN A 44 6.04 9.84 1.97
C ASN A 44 4.76 9.52 2.77
N GLU A 45 3.70 9.04 2.11
CA GLU A 45 2.50 8.61 2.82
C GLU A 45 2.74 7.34 3.67
N ASP A 46 3.57 6.40 3.21
CA ASP A 46 3.96 5.23 3.99
C ASP A 46 4.73 5.63 5.27
N ALA A 47 5.73 6.51 5.14
CA ALA A 47 6.47 7.04 6.28
C ALA A 47 5.55 7.79 7.26
N ARG A 48 4.65 8.63 6.74
CA ARG A 48 3.64 9.31 7.55
C ARG A 48 2.71 8.33 8.26
N SER A 49 2.24 7.29 7.58
CA SER A 49 1.34 6.28 8.15
C SER A 49 2.01 5.52 9.30
N LYS A 50 3.29 5.16 9.13
CA LYS A 50 4.11 4.48 10.15
C LYS A 50 4.26 5.30 11.43
N ASN A 51 4.38 6.62 11.33
CA ASN A 51 4.47 7.50 12.50
C ASN A 51 3.19 7.45 13.35
N TYR A 52 2.02 7.28 12.74
CA TYR A 52 0.75 7.13 13.47
C TYR A 52 0.48 5.70 13.91
N ASN A 53 0.87 4.71 13.10
CA ASN A 53 0.72 3.31 13.42
C ASN A 53 1.81 2.48 12.72
N PRO A 54 2.82 1.98 13.46
CA PRO A 54 3.96 1.26 12.88
C PRO A 54 3.56 -0.08 12.23
N LEU A 55 2.34 -0.58 12.50
CA LEU A 55 1.81 -1.79 11.85
C LEU A 55 1.23 -1.52 10.46
N LYS A 56 0.97 -0.25 10.08
CA LYS A 56 0.50 0.15 8.75
C LYS A 56 1.71 0.51 7.90
N ARG A 57 2.05 -0.36 6.95
CA ARG A 57 3.20 -0.16 6.08
C ARG A 57 3.04 -0.83 4.73
N ILE A 58 3.77 -0.30 3.75
CA ILE A 58 4.08 -0.99 2.50
C ILE A 58 4.95 -2.21 2.83
N MET A 59 4.59 -3.34 2.23
CA MET A 59 5.30 -4.61 2.32
C MET A 59 6.28 -4.76 1.15
N LYS A 60 5.79 -4.51 -0.08
CA LYS A 60 6.52 -4.67 -1.33
C LYS A 60 5.99 -3.70 -2.37
N ILE A 61 6.86 -3.32 -3.30
CA ILE A 61 6.52 -2.62 -4.54
C ILE A 61 7.11 -3.47 -5.66
N ASN A 62 6.26 -4.00 -6.52
CA ASN A 62 6.62 -4.86 -7.63
C ASN A 62 6.33 -4.12 -8.93
N GLU A 63 7.27 -4.14 -9.86
CA GLU A 63 7.08 -3.57 -11.19
C GLU A 63 7.00 -4.70 -12.21
N LYS A 64 5.95 -4.70 -13.03
CA LYS A 64 5.78 -5.72 -14.07
C LYS A 64 4.92 -5.17 -15.21
N GLY A 65 5.41 -5.33 -16.44
CA GLY A 65 4.62 -5.01 -17.64
C GLY A 65 4.19 -3.54 -17.76
N GLY A 66 4.96 -2.61 -17.19
CA GLY A 66 4.59 -1.18 -17.16
C GLY A 66 3.57 -0.80 -16.10
N GLU A 67 3.20 -1.75 -15.22
CA GLU A 67 2.36 -1.51 -14.05
C GLU A 67 3.20 -1.61 -12.77
N ILE A 68 2.71 -0.97 -11.71
CA ILE A 68 3.29 -1.05 -10.37
C ILE A 68 2.25 -1.63 -9.43
N GLU A 69 2.57 -2.74 -8.77
CA GLU A 69 1.78 -3.35 -7.71
C GLU A 69 2.41 -3.05 -6.35
N ILE A 70 1.61 -2.54 -5.41
CA ILE A 70 2.03 -2.21 -4.06
C ILE A 70 1.23 -3.05 -3.08
N LEU A 71 1.94 -3.84 -2.29
CA LEU A 71 1.37 -4.66 -1.23
C LEU A 71 1.45 -3.92 0.10
N THR A 72 0.38 -3.92 0.89
CA THR A 72 0.30 -3.21 2.17
C THR A 72 -0.21 -4.12 3.29
N THR A 73 0.25 -3.87 4.52
CA THR A 73 -0.22 -4.60 5.71
C THR A 73 -1.62 -4.17 6.17
N SER A 74 -2.22 -3.16 5.53
CA SER A 74 -3.49 -2.54 5.91
C SER A 74 -4.30 -2.05 4.71
N ALA A 75 -5.56 -2.49 4.63
CA ALA A 75 -6.55 -1.98 3.67
C ALA A 75 -6.69 -0.45 3.69
N LYS A 76 -6.54 0.17 4.87
CA LYS A 76 -6.67 1.62 5.02
C LYS A 76 -5.49 2.38 4.41
N LEU A 77 -4.29 1.78 4.39
CA LEU A 77 -3.14 2.35 3.70
C LEU A 77 -3.32 2.25 2.17
N ALA A 78 -3.79 1.11 1.66
CA ALA A 78 -4.13 0.97 0.24
C ALA A 78 -5.19 2.00 -0.21
N GLN A 79 -6.28 2.15 0.57
CA GLN A 79 -7.29 3.18 0.32
C GLN A 79 -6.69 4.59 0.27
N ARG A 80 -5.82 4.89 1.23
CA ARG A 80 -5.18 6.18 1.39
C ARG A 80 -4.28 6.50 0.20
N ILE A 81 -3.51 5.52 -0.29
CA ILE A 81 -2.67 5.65 -1.49
C ILE A 81 -3.54 6.02 -2.70
N GLY A 82 -4.62 5.30 -2.96
CA GLY A 82 -5.55 5.64 -4.05
C GLY A 82 -6.10 7.07 -3.95
N SER A 83 -6.48 7.47 -2.73
CA SER A 83 -7.03 8.81 -2.48
C SER A 83 -6.00 9.93 -2.69
N ILE A 84 -4.74 9.76 -2.27
CA ILE A 84 -3.71 10.80 -2.49
C ILE A 84 -3.30 10.88 -3.96
N LEU A 85 -3.28 9.77 -4.68
CA LEU A 85 -2.96 9.75 -6.11
C LEU A 85 -4.04 10.48 -6.91
N PHE A 86 -5.32 10.16 -6.66
CA PHE A 86 -6.43 10.88 -7.28
C PHE A 86 -6.41 12.38 -6.94
N LYS A 87 -6.06 12.76 -5.71
CA LYS A 87 -5.98 14.17 -5.33
C LYS A 87 -4.80 14.91 -5.98
N ALA A 88 -3.64 14.28 -6.07
CA ALA A 88 -2.44 14.91 -6.61
C ALA A 88 -2.42 14.93 -8.15
N TYR A 89 -2.99 13.90 -8.76
CA TYR A 89 -2.84 13.63 -10.19
C TYR A 89 -4.16 13.35 -10.91
N SER A 90 -5.33 13.44 -10.27
CA SER A 90 -6.60 13.05 -10.90
C SER A 90 -6.54 11.60 -11.43
N GLY A 91 -7.20 11.30 -12.57
CA GLY A 91 -7.28 9.97 -13.14
C GLY A 91 -8.47 9.17 -12.60
N GLU A 92 -8.50 7.88 -12.89
CA GLU A 92 -9.54 6.98 -12.43
C GLU A 92 -9.06 6.21 -11.20
N VAL A 93 -9.91 6.06 -10.19
CA VAL A 93 -9.63 5.23 -9.01
C VAL A 93 -10.80 4.33 -8.67
N GLU A 94 -10.54 3.03 -8.62
CA GLU A 94 -11.52 2.01 -8.26
C GLU A 94 -11.13 1.38 -6.91
N TYR A 95 -12.12 1.22 -6.02
CA TYR A 95 -11.94 0.60 -4.70
C TYR A 95 -12.80 -0.66 -4.59
N LYS A 96 -12.15 -1.83 -4.56
CA LYS A 96 -12.80 -3.13 -4.35
C LYS A 96 -12.58 -3.58 -2.91
N LYS A 97 -13.66 -3.64 -2.14
CA LYS A 97 -13.67 -4.20 -0.77
C LYS A 97 -14.12 -5.65 -0.83
N HIS A 98 -13.55 -6.49 0.03
CA HIS A 98 -14.13 -7.80 0.32
C HIS A 98 -15.02 -7.69 1.55
N GLU A 99 -16.29 -8.05 1.45
CA GLU A 99 -17.30 -7.88 2.51
C GLU A 99 -16.91 -8.59 3.82
N ASN A 100 -16.22 -9.74 3.71
CA ASN A 100 -15.85 -10.58 4.86
C ASN A 100 -14.37 -10.53 5.23
N ALA A 101 -13.58 -9.64 4.63
CA ALA A 101 -12.15 -9.54 4.91
C ALA A 101 -11.71 -8.10 5.16
N LYS A 102 -10.76 -7.90 6.08
CA LYS A 102 -10.03 -6.64 6.24
C LYS A 102 -9.03 -6.45 5.09
N PHE A 103 -9.51 -6.56 3.85
CA PHE A 103 -8.76 -6.52 2.60
C PHE A 103 -9.34 -5.48 1.64
N MET A 104 -8.47 -4.77 0.91
CA MET A 104 -8.87 -3.83 -0.14
C MET A 104 -7.97 -3.96 -1.36
N ARG A 105 -8.57 -4.00 -2.55
CA ARG A 105 -7.85 -3.78 -3.80
C ARG A 105 -8.19 -2.39 -4.32
N VAL A 106 -7.17 -1.64 -4.72
CA VAL A 106 -7.27 -0.32 -5.30
C VAL A 106 -6.62 -0.36 -6.67
N GLU A 107 -7.31 0.16 -7.67
CA GLU A 107 -6.73 0.36 -9.00
C GLU A 107 -6.74 1.85 -9.28
N TRP A 108 -5.59 2.41 -9.64
CA TRP A 108 -5.48 3.78 -10.11
C TRP A 108 -4.89 3.78 -11.52
N LYS A 109 -5.54 4.52 -12.43
CA LYS A 109 -5.13 4.61 -13.83
C LYS A 109 -5.05 6.06 -14.29
N ARG A 110 -3.93 6.40 -14.93
CA ARG A 110 -3.75 7.66 -15.66
C ARG A 110 -2.71 7.53 -16.76
#